data_AF-A0A7R9XU92-F1
#
_entry.id   AF-A0A7R9XU92-F1
#
_cell.length_a   1.000
_cell.length_b   1.000
_cell.length_c   1.000
_cell.angle_alpha   90.00
_cell.angle_beta   90.00
_cell.angle_gamma   90.00
#
_symmetry.space_group_name_H-M   'P 1'
#
loop_
_entity.id
_entity.type
_entity.pdbx_description
1 polymer ?
#
loop_
_entity_poly.entity_id
_entity_poly.type
_entity_poly.pdbx_seq_one_letter_code
_entity_poly.pdbx_strand_id
1 'polypeptide(L)'
;GYLAAKGNHDADGFDDVEQLWSGPEGYAAMLSDTVPAGASCEGKYGEAMACEYGGVTIVLSAVGVDQAGESANRDHYAFIDDALRKSASRWKICAWHMTMANMQVSYKGDSVGWGAY
;
A
#
# COMPACT_ATOMS: atom_id res chain seq x y z
N GLY A 1 11.82 -13.72 -3.18
CA GLY A 1 11.17 -12.47 -3.58
C GLY A 1 10.63 -11.77 -2.36
N TYR A 2 10.20 -10.52 -2.52
CA TYR A 2 9.54 -9.72 -1.49
C TYR A 2 8.49 -8.82 -2.15
N LEU A 3 7.64 -8.21 -1.34
CA LEU A 3 6.68 -7.21 -1.77
C LEU A 3 7.03 -5.89 -1.06
N ALA A 4 6.86 -4.76 -1.74
CA ALA A 4 7.11 -3.44 -1.20
C ALA A 4 5.85 -2.58 -1.29
N ALA A 5 5.57 -1.80 -0.26
CA ALA A 5 4.51 -0.79 -0.24
C ALA A 5 5.15 0.60 -0.39
N LYS A 6 4.52 1.47 -1.18
CA LYS A 6 4.95 2.86 -1.37
C LYS A 6 4.86 3.61 -0.04
N GLY A 7 5.96 4.21 0.40
CA GLY A 7 6.02 5.16 1.49
C GLY A 7 5.98 6.62 1.00
N ASN A 8 5.87 7.57 1.92
CA ASN A 8 5.88 8.99 1.56
C ASN A 8 7.22 9.46 1.00
N HIS A 9 8.33 8.83 1.40
CA HIS A 9 9.67 9.11 0.86
C HIS A 9 9.88 8.51 -0.54
N ASP A 10 8.98 7.63 -0.95
CA ASP A 10 9.04 7.01 -2.27
C ASP A 10 8.13 7.75 -3.26
N ALA A 11 7.29 8.68 -2.79
CA ALA A 11 6.32 9.38 -3.62
C ALA A 11 6.97 10.21 -4.73
N ASP A 12 6.31 10.30 -5.87
CA ASP A 12 6.76 11.15 -6.97
C ASP A 12 6.83 12.62 -6.51
N GLY A 13 7.97 13.27 -6.73
CA GLY A 13 8.23 14.63 -6.27
C GLY A 13 8.80 14.70 -4.84
N PHE A 14 9.01 13.58 -4.15
CA PHE A 14 9.72 13.59 -2.88
C PHE A 14 11.17 14.08 -3.07
N ASP A 15 11.62 15.01 -2.22
CA ASP A 15 12.92 15.70 -2.36
C ASP A 15 13.20 16.22 -3.79
N ASP A 16 12.16 16.76 -4.44
CA ASP A 16 12.20 17.30 -5.81
C ASP A 16 12.56 16.26 -6.90
N VAL A 17 12.44 14.96 -6.60
CA VAL A 17 12.66 13.88 -7.58
C VAL A 17 11.35 13.47 -8.23
N GLU A 18 11.11 13.94 -9.44
CA GLU A 18 9.95 13.51 -10.23
C GLU A 18 10.02 12.01 -10.57
N GLN A 19 8.86 11.36 -10.65
CA GLN A 19 8.73 9.97 -11.11
C GLN A 19 9.51 8.93 -10.26
N LEU A 20 9.83 9.26 -9.00
CA LEU A 20 10.57 8.41 -8.07
C LEU A 20 9.93 7.02 -7.88
N TRP A 21 8.59 6.95 -7.83
CA TRP A 21 7.85 5.69 -7.76
C TRP A 21 7.37 5.22 -9.12
N SER A 22 6.63 6.09 -9.83
CA SER A 22 5.81 5.69 -10.99
C SER A 22 6.55 5.72 -12.32
N GLY A 23 7.77 6.25 -12.35
CA GLY A 23 8.60 6.33 -13.54
C GLY A 23 8.99 4.98 -14.13
N PRO A 24 9.43 4.94 -15.40
CA PRO A 24 9.93 3.72 -16.03
C PRO A 24 11.20 3.18 -15.35
N GLU A 25 11.95 4.05 -14.67
CA GLU A 25 13.09 3.70 -13.80
C GLU A 25 12.77 3.95 -12.32
N GLY A 26 11.50 4.14 -11.97
CA GLY A 26 11.05 4.37 -10.60
C GLY A 26 11.03 3.09 -9.77
N TYR A 27 10.85 3.23 -8.46
CA TYR A 27 10.85 2.11 -7.53
C TYR A 27 9.81 1.04 -7.87
N ALA A 28 8.62 1.40 -8.36
CA ALA A 28 7.62 0.40 -8.74
C ALA A 28 8.13 -0.53 -9.86
N ALA A 29 8.75 0.05 -10.90
CA ALA A 29 9.29 -0.70 -12.02
C ALA A 29 10.50 -1.57 -11.62
N MET A 30 11.37 -1.06 -10.74
CA MET A 30 12.52 -1.82 -10.26
C MET A 30 12.13 -2.98 -9.33
N LEU A 31 11.08 -2.79 -8.52
CA LEU A 31 10.70 -3.73 -7.46
C LEU A 31 9.63 -4.72 -7.90
N SER A 32 8.86 -4.46 -8.96
CA SER A 32 7.81 -5.38 -9.43
C SER A 32 8.33 -6.78 -9.77
N ASP A 33 9.57 -6.88 -10.25
CA ASP A 33 10.18 -8.16 -10.60
C ASP A 33 10.64 -8.98 -9.37
N THR A 34 10.55 -8.39 -8.18
CA THR A 34 10.92 -9.05 -6.92
C THR A 34 9.78 -9.82 -6.28
N VAL A 35 8.56 -9.75 -6.84
CA VAL A 35 7.38 -10.48 -6.37
C VAL A 35 7.74 -11.96 -6.14
N PRO A 36 7.44 -12.53 -4.95
CA PRO A 36 7.76 -13.92 -4.67
C PRO A 36 7.17 -14.88 -5.71
N ALA A 37 7.98 -15.80 -6.21
CA ALA A 37 7.49 -16.87 -7.08
C ALA A 37 6.35 -17.65 -6.39
N GLY A 38 5.25 -17.84 -7.10
CA GLY A 38 4.03 -18.47 -6.55
C GLY A 38 3.06 -17.52 -5.86
N ALA A 39 3.38 -16.22 -5.78
CA ALA A 39 2.38 -15.21 -5.44
C ALA A 39 1.51 -14.91 -6.67
N SER A 40 0.19 -14.81 -6.46
CA SER A 40 -0.76 -14.33 -7.47
C SER A 40 -1.23 -12.96 -7.04
N CYS A 41 -0.88 -11.92 -7.80
CA CYS A 41 -1.10 -10.54 -7.42
C CYS A 41 -1.95 -9.78 -8.46
N GLU A 42 -2.75 -8.84 -7.97
CA GLU A 42 -3.55 -7.90 -8.77
C GLU A 42 -3.43 -6.48 -8.24
N GLY A 43 -3.83 -5.51 -9.08
CA GLY A 43 -3.82 -4.09 -8.74
C GLY A 43 -2.51 -3.38 -9.10
N LYS A 44 -2.33 -2.17 -8.54
CA LYS A 44 -1.15 -1.31 -8.79
C LYS A 44 -0.07 -1.63 -7.76
N TYR A 45 1.09 -2.08 -8.24
CA TYR A 45 2.19 -2.56 -7.40
C TYR A 45 2.50 -1.57 -6.26
N GLY A 46 2.49 -2.07 -5.02
CA GLY A 46 2.79 -1.32 -3.80
C GLY A 46 1.87 -0.13 -3.45
N GLU A 47 0.82 0.14 -4.23
CA GLU A 47 -0.09 1.28 -4.02
C GLU A 47 -1.54 0.87 -3.73
N ALA A 48 -2.02 -0.11 -4.46
CA ALA A 48 -3.33 -0.72 -4.29
C ALA A 48 -3.19 -2.13 -4.85
N MET A 49 -2.51 -2.99 -4.10
CA MET A 49 -2.08 -4.31 -4.55
C MET A 49 -2.60 -5.37 -3.59
N ALA A 50 -3.15 -6.46 -4.12
CA ALA A 50 -3.52 -7.63 -3.35
C ALA A 50 -2.78 -8.84 -3.91
N CYS A 51 -2.20 -9.67 -3.04
CA CYS A 51 -1.50 -10.89 -3.41
C CYS A 51 -1.99 -12.07 -2.57
N GLU A 52 -2.24 -13.20 -3.21
CA GLU A 52 -2.35 -14.48 -2.54
C GLU A 52 -0.98 -15.18 -2.57
N TYR A 53 -0.48 -15.56 -1.40
CA TYR A 53 0.78 -16.28 -1.27
C TYR A 53 0.71 -17.31 -0.14
N GLY A 54 0.86 -18.60 -0.47
CA GLY A 54 0.91 -19.67 0.54
C GLY A 54 -0.33 -19.78 1.44
N GLY A 55 -1.52 -19.39 0.94
CA GLY A 55 -2.76 -19.37 1.73
C GLY A 55 -2.92 -18.16 2.65
N VAL A 56 -2.15 -17.09 2.39
CA VAL A 56 -2.28 -15.77 3.02
C VAL A 56 -2.59 -14.72 1.97
N THR A 57 -3.59 -13.89 2.25
CA THR A 57 -3.82 -12.66 1.47
C THR A 57 -2.97 -11.54 2.04
N ILE A 58 -2.22 -10.86 1.19
CA ILE A 58 -1.45 -9.67 1.53
C ILE A 58 -2.02 -8.50 0.73
N VAL A 59 -2.47 -7.45 1.42
CA VAL A 59 -2.98 -6.22 0.82
C VAL A 59 -2.01 -5.10 1.13
N LEU A 60 -1.42 -4.51 0.09
CA LEU A 60 -0.57 -3.33 0.20
C LEU A 60 -1.33 -2.09 -0.27
N SER A 61 -1.18 -0.99 0.46
CA SER A 61 -1.83 0.27 0.16
C SER A 61 -0.89 1.46 0.33
N ALA A 62 -0.98 2.45 -0.56
CA ALA A 62 -0.38 3.77 -0.43
C ALA A 62 -1.34 4.77 0.25
N VAL A 63 -2.32 4.27 1.01
CA VAL A 63 -3.28 5.10 1.75
C VAL A 63 -2.55 6.19 2.55
N GLY A 64 -2.99 7.44 2.40
CA GLY A 64 -2.41 8.59 3.06
C GLY A 64 -1.12 9.14 2.44
N VAL A 65 -0.52 8.47 1.44
CA VAL A 65 0.78 8.89 0.87
C VAL A 65 0.63 10.11 -0.02
N ASP A 66 -0.25 10.03 -1.03
CA ASP A 66 -0.43 11.11 -2.00
C ASP A 66 -1.31 12.23 -1.44
N GLN A 67 -2.26 11.89 -0.57
CA GLN A 67 -3.13 12.84 0.12
C GLN A 67 -3.43 12.35 1.54
N ALA A 68 -3.28 13.24 2.53
CA ALA A 68 -3.55 12.93 3.93
C ALA A 68 -5.03 13.15 4.28
N GLY A 69 -5.58 12.24 5.08
CA GLY A 69 -6.84 12.42 5.81
C GLY A 69 -8.00 11.55 5.33
N GLU A 70 -8.96 11.35 6.23
CA GLU A 70 -10.07 10.39 6.10
C GLU A 70 -10.80 10.44 4.74
N SER A 71 -11.27 11.63 4.34
CA SER A 71 -12.08 11.76 3.12
C SER A 71 -11.27 11.62 1.82
N ALA A 72 -9.96 11.85 1.89
CA ALA A 72 -9.06 11.78 0.73
C ALA A 72 -8.74 10.32 0.36
N ASN A 73 -8.84 9.40 1.32
CA ASN A 73 -8.41 8.02 1.20
C ASN A 73 -9.49 7.02 0.76
N ARG A 74 -10.68 7.50 0.38
CA ARG A 74 -11.85 6.66 0.10
C ARG A 74 -11.60 5.55 -0.93
N ASP A 75 -10.81 5.83 -1.96
CA ASP A 75 -10.50 4.83 -3.00
C ASP A 75 -9.61 3.70 -2.45
N HIS A 76 -8.64 4.04 -1.59
CA HIS A 76 -7.83 3.04 -0.90
C HIS A 76 -8.66 2.21 0.08
N TYR A 77 -9.61 2.81 0.79
CA TYR A 77 -10.51 2.07 1.68
C TYR A 77 -11.37 1.07 0.91
N ALA A 78 -11.96 1.51 -0.20
CA ALA A 78 -12.77 0.66 -1.06
C ALA A 78 -11.96 -0.51 -1.60
N PHE A 79 -10.71 -0.26 -2.02
CA PHE A 79 -9.80 -1.31 -2.46
C PHE A 79 -9.48 -2.32 -1.35
N ILE A 80 -9.13 -1.84 -0.14
CA ILE A 80 -8.82 -2.71 1.01
C ILE A 80 -10.04 -3.58 1.37
N ASP A 81 -11.23 -2.98 1.50
CA ASP A 81 -12.46 -3.70 1.84
C ASP A 81 -12.79 -4.76 0.78
N ASP A 82 -12.70 -4.42 -0.50
CA ASP A 82 -12.97 -5.34 -1.61
C ASP A 82 -11.98 -6.52 -1.63
N ALA A 83 -10.66 -6.26 -1.49
CA ALA A 83 -9.64 -7.30 -1.43
C ALA A 83 -9.85 -8.25 -0.24
N LEU A 84 -10.19 -7.69 0.93
CA LEU A 84 -10.47 -8.49 2.12
C LEU A 84 -11.75 -9.32 1.99
N ARG A 85 -12.81 -8.79 1.35
CA ARG A 85 -14.07 -9.53 1.12
C ARG A 85 -13.93 -10.65 0.11
N LYS A 86 -13.14 -10.45 -0.95
CA LYS A 86 -12.89 -11.46 -2.00
C LYS A 86 -12.00 -12.59 -1.52
N SER A 87 -11.12 -12.32 -0.56
CA SER A 87 -10.20 -13.31 -0.02
C SER A 87 -10.91 -14.44 0.73
N ALA A 88 -10.61 -15.67 0.29
CA ALA A 88 -10.97 -16.91 0.99
C ALA A 88 -9.88 -17.39 1.97
N SER A 89 -8.74 -16.70 2.04
CA SER A 89 -7.61 -17.07 2.89
C SER A 89 -7.93 -16.85 4.37
N ARG A 90 -7.45 -17.77 5.21
CA ARG A 90 -7.66 -17.70 6.67
C ARG A 90 -6.87 -16.54 7.30
N TRP A 91 -5.69 -16.27 6.78
CA TRP A 91 -4.84 -15.17 7.21
C TRP A 91 -4.85 -14.06 6.17
N LYS A 92 -5.04 -12.84 6.65
CA LYS A 92 -5.05 -11.63 5.83
C LYS A 92 -4.14 -10.61 6.51
N ILE A 93 -3.23 -10.03 5.76
CA ILE A 93 -2.26 -9.04 6.24
C ILE A 93 -2.46 -7.79 5.40
N CYS A 94 -2.73 -6.66 6.04
CA CYS A 94 -2.72 -5.37 5.38
C CYS A 94 -1.47 -4.59 5.81
N ALA A 95 -0.83 -3.91 4.87
CA ALA A 95 0.36 -3.10 5.16
C ALA A 95 0.39 -1.81 4.32
N TRP A 96 0.78 -0.73 4.98
CA TRP A 96 0.98 0.60 4.40
C TRP A 96 1.94 1.39 5.29
N HIS A 97 2.44 2.52 4.79
CA HIS A 97 3.42 3.34 5.50
C HIS A 97 2.81 4.37 6.44
N MET A 98 1.75 5.05 5.99
CA MET A 98 1.22 6.23 6.68
C MET A 98 0.47 5.88 7.96
N THR A 99 0.31 6.88 8.82
CA THR A 99 -0.10 6.66 10.20
C THR A 99 -1.52 7.14 10.47
N MET A 100 -2.21 6.40 11.35
CA MET A 100 -3.39 6.88 12.05
C MET A 100 -2.96 7.33 13.45
N ALA A 101 -3.14 8.62 13.77
CA ALA A 101 -2.57 9.25 14.96
C ALA A 101 -2.90 8.52 16.28
N ASN A 102 -4.10 7.95 16.40
CA ASN A 102 -4.55 7.26 17.62
C ASN A 102 -4.03 5.83 17.77
N MET A 103 -3.41 5.28 16.73
CA MET A 103 -2.90 3.90 16.71
C MET A 103 -1.37 3.81 16.83
N GLN A 104 -0.71 4.93 17.16
CA GLN A 104 0.75 4.99 17.26
C GLN A 104 1.24 5.75 18.49
N VAL A 105 2.48 5.46 18.87
CA VAL A 105 3.20 6.19 19.92
C VAL A 105 4.20 7.13 19.23
N SER A 106 3.75 8.33 18.85
CA SER A 106 4.57 9.41 18.29
C SER A 106 3.75 10.70 18.15
N TYR A 107 4.40 11.81 17.79
CA TYR A 107 3.76 13.09 17.45
C TYR A 107 3.26 13.17 15.99
N LYS A 108 3.44 12.10 15.21
CA LYS A 108 3.04 12.07 13.80
C LYS A 108 1.51 12.17 13.69
N GLY A 109 1.06 12.98 12.74
CA GLY A 109 -0.35 13.26 12.52
C GLY A 109 -1.13 12.10 11.90
N ASP A 110 -2.41 12.34 11.66
CA ASP A 110 -3.27 11.42 10.92
C ASP A 110 -3.17 11.71 9.43
N SER A 111 -2.73 10.71 8.67
CA SER A 111 -2.74 10.73 7.21
C SER A 111 -3.62 9.63 6.62
N VAL A 112 -3.99 8.63 7.42
CA VAL A 112 -4.73 7.45 6.95
C VAL A 112 -6.22 7.61 7.21
N GLY A 113 -6.63 7.99 8.42
CA GLY A 113 -8.01 7.89 8.90
C GLY A 113 -8.37 6.49 9.41
N TRP A 114 -9.62 6.32 9.83
CA TRP A 114 -10.18 5.09 10.37
C TRP A 114 -10.68 4.12 9.30
N GLY A 115 -11.08 4.59 8.11
CA GLY A 115 -11.67 3.73 7.08
C GLY A 115 -10.77 2.62 6.52
N ALA A 116 -9.46 2.65 6.82
CA ALA A 116 -8.53 1.56 6.48
C ALA A 116 -8.52 0.39 7.49
N TYR A 117 -9.18 0.54 8.65
CA TYR A 117 -9.23 -0.43 9.75
C TYR A 117 -10.63 -1.02 9.91
#